data_AF-A0A916MMS2-F1
#
_entry.id   AF-A0A916MMS2-F1
#
_cell.length_a   1.000
_cell.length_b   1.000
_cell.length_c   1.000
_cell.angle_alpha   90.00
_cell.angle_beta   90.00
_cell.angle_gamma   90.00
#
_symmetry.space_group_name_H-M   'P 1'
#
loop_
_entity.id
_entity.type
_entity.pdbx_description
1 polymer ?
#
loop_
_entity_poly.entity_id
_entity_poly.type
_entity_poly.pdbx_seq_one_letter_code
_entity_poly.pdbx_strand_id
1 'polypeptide(L)'
;MKKILLRFGAHENVTKSGKDGTDILFKFTMVNTDLVGSPDETIKTTSKRMTVSISRTLRVTWGIDADDLMLILFEIGRREIIERLRQKGQLSGDEFVIVQQENVCPFDPKRIQHPDGFEERV
;
A
#
# COMPACT_ATOMS: atom_id res chain seq x y z
N MET A 1 10.27 18.00 -9.71
CA MET A 1 9.72 16.63 -9.57
C MET A 1 8.29 16.65 -10.04
N LYS A 2 7.82 15.62 -10.77
CA LYS A 2 6.41 15.50 -11.13
C LYS A 2 5.61 15.30 -9.84
N LYS A 3 4.57 16.10 -9.63
CA LYS A 3 3.64 15.89 -8.50
C LYS A 3 2.78 14.70 -8.87
N ILE A 4 2.74 13.67 -8.03
CA ILE A 4 2.00 12.45 -8.32
C ILE A 4 0.83 12.36 -7.35
N LEU A 5 -0.36 12.11 -7.87
CA LEU A 5 -1.51 11.69 -7.09
C LEU A 5 -1.60 10.17 -7.12
N LEU A 6 -1.55 9.57 -5.94
CA LEU A 6 -1.88 8.18 -5.68
C LEU A 6 -3.35 8.10 -5.29
N ARG A 7 -4.09 7.18 -5.90
CA ARG A 7 -5.44 6.81 -5.46
C ARG A 7 -5.48 5.32 -5.19
N PHE A 8 -5.82 4.94 -3.97
CA PHE A 8 -5.93 3.56 -3.56
C PHE A 8 -7.37 3.09 -3.69
N GLY A 9 -7.55 1.85 -4.13
CA GLY A 9 -8.85 1.20 -4.21
C GLY A 9 -8.96 0.05 -3.22
N ALA A 10 -9.97 -0.79 -3.47
CA ALA A 10 -10.19 -2.00 -2.69
C ALA A 10 -8.94 -2.90 -2.61
N HIS A 11 -8.75 -3.47 -1.41
CA HIS A 11 -7.71 -4.44 -1.13
C HIS A 11 -8.23 -5.87 -1.30
N GLU A 12 -7.32 -6.82 -1.50
CA GLU A 12 -7.64 -8.24 -1.65
C GLU A 12 -6.69 -9.08 -0.79
N ASN A 13 -7.24 -10.04 -0.04
CA ASN A 13 -6.41 -11.06 0.59
C ASN A 13 -5.99 -12.09 -0.46
N VAL A 14 -4.71 -12.10 -0.81
CA VAL A 14 -4.13 -12.96 -1.85
C VAL A 14 -3.24 -14.06 -1.24
N THR A 15 -3.43 -14.34 0.05
CA THR A 15 -2.67 -15.37 0.77
C THR A 15 -2.88 -16.72 0.11
N LYS A 16 -1.79 -17.32 -0.37
CA LYS A 16 -1.82 -18.66 -0.95
C LYS A 16 -2.14 -19.72 0.11
N SER A 17 -2.90 -20.74 -0.29
CA SER A 17 -3.16 -21.90 0.58
C SER A 17 -1.84 -22.52 1.06
N GLY A 18 -1.76 -22.81 2.36
CA GLY A 18 -0.56 -23.37 3.00
C GLY A 18 0.56 -22.36 3.33
N LYS A 19 0.41 -21.07 3.00
CA LYS A 19 1.41 -20.05 3.40
C LYS A 19 1.34 -19.75 4.89
N ASP A 20 2.50 -19.69 5.54
CA ASP A 20 2.64 -19.30 6.95
C ASP A 20 2.73 -17.77 7.12
N GLY A 21 1.66 -17.09 6.74
CA GLY A 21 1.61 -15.63 6.76
C GLY A 21 0.32 -15.08 6.18
N THR A 22 0.32 -13.79 5.90
CA THR A 22 -0.79 -13.09 5.25
C THR A 22 -0.25 -12.15 4.19
N ASP A 23 -0.83 -12.23 3.00
CA ASP A 23 -0.56 -11.36 1.86
C ASP A 23 -1.80 -10.54 1.55
N ILE A 24 -1.66 -9.22 1.61
CA ILE A 24 -2.70 -8.29 1.18
C ILE A 24 -2.23 -7.53 -0.05
N LEU A 25 -3.02 -7.59 -1.11
CA LEU A 25 -2.84 -6.84 -2.33
C LEU A 25 -3.61 -5.52 -2.24
N PHE A 26 -2.92 -4.41 -2.46
CA PHE A 26 -3.49 -3.08 -2.61
C PHE A 26 -3.35 -2.63 -4.06
N LYS A 27 -4.49 -2.32 -4.69
CA LYS A 27 -4.53 -1.74 -6.03
C LYS A 27 -4.51 -0.22 -5.90
N PHE A 28 -3.72 0.43 -6.73
CA PHE A 28 -3.68 1.88 -6.76
C PHE A 28 -3.43 2.40 -8.16
N THR A 29 -3.82 3.64 -8.40
CA THR A 29 -3.52 4.35 -9.62
C THR A 29 -2.59 5.51 -9.34
N MET A 30 -1.73 5.81 -10.31
CA MET A 30 -0.85 6.96 -10.29
C MET A 30 -1.21 7.88 -11.44
N VAL A 31 -1.38 9.17 -11.15
CA VAL A 31 -1.58 10.19 -12.17
C VAL A 31 -0.75 11.43 -11.85
N ASN A 32 -0.26 12.14 -12.87
CA ASN A 32 0.35 13.44 -12.64
C ASN A 32 -0.73 14.39 -12.12
N THR A 33 -0.48 15.04 -10.99
CA THR A 33 -1.42 15.96 -10.35
C THR A 33 -1.85 17.09 -11.28
N ASP A 34 -0.97 17.52 -12.19
CA ASP A 34 -1.27 18.57 -13.17
C ASP A 34 -2.30 18.14 -14.23
N LEU A 35 -2.57 16.84 -14.34
CA LEU A 35 -3.53 16.28 -15.30
C LEU A 35 -4.88 15.96 -14.66
N VAL A 36 -5.02 16.10 -13.33
CA VAL A 36 -6.29 15.79 -12.64
C VAL A 36 -7.37 16.78 -13.08
N GLY A 37 -8.52 16.27 -13.50
CA GLY A 37 -9.63 17.03 -14.08
C GLY A 37 -9.48 17.31 -15.58
N SER A 38 -8.36 16.93 -16.21
CA SER A 38 -8.17 17.08 -17.65
C SER A 38 -8.66 15.85 -18.41
N PRO A 39 -8.97 15.97 -19.72
CA PRO A 39 -9.26 14.81 -20.57
C PRO A 39 -8.12 13.79 -20.63
N ASP A 40 -6.87 14.25 -20.43
CA ASP A 40 -5.68 13.42 -20.45
C ASP A 40 -5.47 12.64 -19.13
N GLU A 41 -6.24 12.93 -18.07
CA GLU A 41 -6.15 12.23 -16.79
C GLU A 41 -6.23 10.72 -16.99
N THR A 42 -7.29 10.26 -17.67
CA THR A 42 -7.55 8.84 -17.89
C THR A 42 -6.46 8.18 -18.73
N ILE A 43 -5.95 8.87 -19.75
CA ILE A 43 -4.93 8.35 -20.66
C ILE A 43 -3.58 8.22 -19.97
N LYS A 44 -3.28 9.13 -19.03
CA LYS A 44 -1.99 9.17 -18.32
C LYS A 44 -2.06 8.51 -16.93
N THR A 45 -3.22 8.04 -16.51
CA THR A 45 -3.38 7.27 -15.29
C THR A 45 -2.78 5.88 -15.47
N THR A 46 -1.85 5.52 -14.60
CA THR A 46 -1.21 4.20 -14.61
C THR A 46 -1.75 3.37 -13.45
N SER A 47 -2.30 2.20 -13.74
CA SER A 47 -2.69 1.23 -12.71
C SER A 47 -1.50 0.43 -12.22
N LYS A 48 -1.38 0.27 -10.91
CA LYS A 48 -0.30 -0.42 -10.22
C LYS A 48 -0.84 -1.26 -9.06
N ARG A 49 0.01 -2.14 -8.57
CA ARG A 49 -0.30 -3.09 -7.51
C ARG A 49 0.83 -3.13 -6.51
N MET A 50 0.47 -3.27 -5.25
CA MET A 50 1.41 -3.49 -4.16
C MET A 50 0.92 -4.66 -3.31
N THR A 51 1.77 -5.67 -3.13
CA THR A 51 1.49 -6.75 -2.18
C THR A 51 2.32 -6.55 -0.93
N VAL A 52 1.67 -6.54 0.23
CA VAL A 52 2.33 -6.46 1.53
C VAL A 52 2.18 -7.80 2.24
N SER A 53 3.31 -8.41 2.60
CA SER A 53 3.40 -9.73 3.21
C SER A 53 3.88 -9.63 4.65
N ILE A 54 3.18 -10.28 5.57
CA ILE A 54 3.59 -10.46 6.97
C ILE A 54 3.64 -11.95 7.32
N SER A 55 4.58 -12.35 8.18
CA SER A 55 4.64 -13.73 8.69
C SER A 55 3.60 -13.97 9.78
N ARG A 56 3.18 -15.23 9.96
CA ARG A 56 2.26 -15.59 11.05
C ARG A 56 2.85 -15.24 12.41
N THR A 57 4.14 -15.52 12.62
CA THR A 57 4.85 -15.22 13.86
C THR A 57 4.76 -13.75 14.22
N LEU A 58 5.05 -12.86 13.27
CA LEU A 58 5.04 -11.42 13.53
C LEU A 58 3.64 -10.90 13.83
N ARG A 59 2.64 -11.39 13.08
CA ARG A 59 1.22 -11.08 13.34
C ARG A 59 0.81 -11.48 14.77
N VAL A 60 1.18 -12.68 15.21
CA VAL A 60 0.89 -13.16 16.57
C VAL A 60 1.58 -12.30 17.61
N THR A 61 2.85 -11.95 17.39
CA THR A 61 3.61 -11.06 18.27
C THR A 61 2.96 -9.69 18.43
N TRP A 62 2.39 -9.14 17.36
CA TRP A 62 1.69 -7.85 17.43
C TRP A 62 0.33 -7.93 18.13
N GLY A 63 -0.28 -9.11 18.25
CA GLY A 63 -1.55 -9.29 18.95
C GLY A 63 -2.75 -8.62 18.27
N ILE A 64 -2.72 -8.52 16.93
CA ILE A 64 -3.68 -7.72 16.14
C ILE A 64 -4.69 -8.63 15.45
N ASP A 65 -5.94 -8.19 15.42
CA ASP A 65 -7.01 -8.86 14.67
C ASP A 65 -6.83 -8.72 13.14
N ALA A 66 -7.74 -9.31 12.37
CA ALA A 66 -7.62 -9.33 10.92
C ALA A 66 -7.90 -7.97 10.26
N ASP A 67 -8.81 -7.18 10.83
CA ASP A 67 -9.26 -5.92 10.24
C ASP A 67 -8.22 -4.83 10.47
N ASP A 68 -7.69 -4.75 11.71
CA ASP A 68 -6.61 -3.84 12.06
C ASP A 68 -5.30 -4.20 11.32
N LEU A 69 -5.06 -5.50 11.10
CA LEU A 69 -3.89 -5.95 10.35
C LEU A 69 -3.87 -5.36 8.93
N MET A 70 -5.01 -5.36 8.24
CA MET A 70 -5.10 -4.81 6.89
C MET A 70 -4.70 -3.33 6.86
N LEU A 71 -5.19 -2.53 7.81
CA LEU A 71 -4.85 -1.10 7.92
C LEU A 71 -3.36 -0.89 8.14
N ILE A 72 -2.75 -1.71 9.01
CA ILE A 72 -1.32 -1.60 9.31
C ILE A 72 -0.46 -2.00 8.11
N LEU A 73 -0.83 -3.07 7.41
CA LEU A 73 -0.14 -3.48 6.18
C LEU A 73 -0.27 -2.42 5.09
N PHE A 74 -1.44 -1.78 4.98
CA PHE A 74 -1.64 -0.65 4.09
C PHE A 74 -0.68 0.50 4.43
N GLU A 75 -0.60 0.91 5.70
CA GLU A 75 0.26 2.01 6.14
C GLU A 75 1.74 1.75 5.86
N ILE A 76 2.21 0.53 6.15
CA ILE A 76 3.58 0.09 5.84
C ILE A 76 3.85 0.20 4.35
N GLY A 77 2.98 -0.41 3.54
CA GLY A 77 3.15 -0.43 2.09
C GLY A 77 3.09 0.98 1.49
N ARG A 78 2.12 1.79 1.90
CA ARG A 78 1.93 3.17 1.46
C ARG A 78 3.21 4.00 1.66
N ARG A 79 3.79 3.95 2.85
CA ARG A 79 5.03 4.67 3.16
C ARG A 79 6.20 4.23 2.28
N GLU A 80 6.36 2.92 2.10
CA GLU A 80 7.40 2.35 1.24
C GLU A 80 7.25 2.83 -0.22
N ILE A 81 6.03 2.86 -0.75
CA ILE A 81 5.75 3.37 -2.11
C ILE A 81 6.11 4.85 -2.23
N ILE A 82 5.71 5.66 -1.26
CA ILE A 82 6.00 7.11 -1.24
C ILE A 82 7.50 7.35 -1.18
N GLU A 83 8.22 6.63 -0.33
CA GLU A 83 9.67 6.75 -0.23
C GLU A 83 10.35 6.36 -1.55
N ARG A 84 9.93 5.27 -2.19
CA ARG A 84 10.44 4.87 -3.51
C ARG A 84 10.16 5.92 -4.57
N LEU A 85 8.96 6.51 -4.58
CA LEU A 85 8.60 7.59 -5.50
C LEU A 85 9.43 8.84 -5.26
N ARG A 86 9.69 9.21 -4.00
CA ARG A 86 10.53 10.36 -3.66
C ARG A 86 11.99 10.15 -4.08
N GLN A 87 12.51 8.92 -3.94
CA GLN A 87 13.89 8.60 -4.28
C GLN A 87 14.12 8.41 -5.78
N LYS A 88 13.23 7.69 -6.47
CA LYS A 88 13.43 7.24 -7.87
C LYS A 88 12.55 7.97 -8.88
N GLY A 89 11.50 8.66 -8.43
CA GLY A 89 10.53 9.36 -9.29
C GLY A 89 9.59 8.44 -10.08
N GLN A 90 9.74 7.12 -9.99
CA GLN A 90 8.94 6.13 -10.72
C GLN A 90 8.93 4.77 -10.02
N LEU A 91 7.92 3.95 -10.32
CA LEU A 91 7.80 2.55 -9.87
C LEU A 91 7.96 1.59 -11.05
N SER A 92 8.83 0.60 -10.90
CA SER A 92 9.28 -0.26 -12.00
C SER A 92 8.31 -1.40 -12.33
N GLY A 93 7.26 -1.62 -11.54
CA GLY A 93 6.33 -2.72 -11.75
C GLY A 93 5.27 -2.84 -10.67
N ASP A 94 4.86 -4.08 -10.41
CA ASP A 94 4.14 -4.46 -9.20
C ASP A 94 5.13 -4.47 -8.04
N GLU A 95 4.76 -3.86 -6.93
CA GLU A 95 5.63 -3.68 -5.78
C GLU A 95 5.34 -4.75 -4.73
N PHE A 96 6.40 -5.30 -4.14
CA PHE A 96 6.32 -6.30 -3.08
C PHE A 96 7.03 -5.78 -1.84
N VAL A 97 6.29 -5.71 -0.75
CA VAL A 97 6.78 -5.23 0.55
C VAL A 97 6.67 -6.40 1.52
N ILE A 98 7.80 -6.79 2.10
CA ILE A 98 7.84 -7.82 3.15
C ILE A 98 8.05 -7.09 4.47
N VAL A 99 7.16 -7.32 5.43
CA VAL A 99 7.31 -6.77 6.77
C VAL A 99 8.45 -7.52 7.47
N GLN A 100 9.57 -6.82 7.70
CA GLN A 100 10.79 -7.41 8.24
C GLN A 100 11.11 -6.97 9.69
N GLN A 101 10.40 -5.99 10.26
CA GLN A 101 10.78 -5.36 11.52
C GLN A 101 9.66 -5.25 12.58
N GLU A 102 10.16 -5.28 13.83
CA GLU A 102 9.58 -4.92 15.13
C GLU A 102 8.83 -5.98 15.95
N ASN A 103 9.30 -6.21 17.18
CA ASN A 103 8.61 -7.00 18.22
C ASN A 103 7.30 -6.34 18.68
N VAL A 104 7.07 -5.09 18.30
CA VAL A 104 5.88 -4.31 18.64
C VAL A 104 5.34 -3.72 17.35
N CYS A 105 4.01 -3.61 17.23
CA CYS A 105 3.44 -2.97 16.05
C CYS A 105 3.76 -1.45 16.05
N PRO A 106 4.32 -0.91 14.96
CA PRO A 106 4.73 0.50 14.92
C PRO A 106 3.56 1.48 14.71
N PHE A 107 2.36 0.98 14.38
CA PHE A 107 1.22 1.81 14.02
C PHE A 107 -0.01 1.49 14.86
N ASP A 108 -0.73 2.54 15.23
CA ASP A 108 -2.05 2.42 15.85
C ASP A 108 -3.12 2.37 14.74
N PRO A 109 -3.84 1.25 14.56
CA PRO A 109 -4.80 1.07 13.47
C PRO A 109 -5.92 2.12 13.51
N LYS A 110 -6.29 2.65 14.69
CA LYS A 110 -7.33 3.67 14.83
C LYS A 110 -6.98 5.01 14.19
N ARG A 111 -5.70 5.23 13.92
CA ARG A 111 -5.18 6.46 13.31
C ARG A 111 -4.96 6.30 11.80
N ILE A 112 -5.13 5.09 11.28
CA ILE A 112 -4.90 4.77 9.87
C ILE A 112 -6.22 4.88 9.12
N GLN A 113 -6.21 5.61 8.01
CA GLN A 113 -7.37 5.71 7.14
C GLN A 113 -7.51 4.44 6.30
N HIS A 114 -8.75 4.07 6.00
CA HIS A 114 -9.03 2.92 5.15
C HIS A 114 -8.47 3.15 3.74
N PRO A 115 -7.88 2.13 3.09
CA PRO A 115 -7.25 2.28 1.76
C PRO A 115 -8.22 2.63 0.64
N ASP A 116 -9.47 2.15 0.72
CA ASP A 116 -10.43 2.35 -0.36
C ASP A 116 -10.87 3.81 -0.45
N GLY A 117 -10.61 4.44 -1.60
CA GLY A 117 -10.85 5.86 -1.82
C GLY A 117 -9.80 6.78 -1.20
N PHE A 118 -8.73 6.24 -0.61
CA PHE A 118 -7.66 7.05 -0.04
C PHE A 118 -6.80 7.69 -1.14
N GLU A 119 -6.54 8.99 -0.99
CA GLU A 119 -5.74 9.76 -1.93
C GLU A 119 -4.51 10.37 -1.25
N GLU A 120 -3.37 10.32 -1.94
CA GLU A 120 -2.14 10.92 -1.43
C GLU A 120 -1.32 11.59 -2.52
N ARG A 121 -0.81 12.78 -2.20
CA ARG A 121 0.02 13.57 -3.10
C ARG A 121 1.48 13.42 -2.69
N VAL A 122 2.32 12.99 -3.64
CA VAL A 122 3.76 12.78 -3.50
C VAL A 122 4.54 13.84 -4.26
#